data_AF-A0A9X8CXQ4-F1
#
_entry.id   AF-A0A9X8CXQ4-F1
#
_cell.length_a   1.000
_cell.length_b   1.000
_cell.length_c   1.000
_cell.angle_alpha   90.00
_cell.angle_beta   90.00
_cell.angle_gamma   90.00
#
_symmetry.space_group_name_H-M   'P 1'
#
loop_
_entity.id
_entity.type
_entity.pdbx_description
1 polymer ?
#
loop_
_entity_poly.entity_id
_entity_poly.type
_entity_poly.pdbx_seq_one_letter_code
_entity_poly.pdbx_strand_id
1 'polypeptide(L)' 'MSERLTAGEICTREVAIAYRHTDLVTAAQLMREHHVGALVVIDETQGLRTVAGVLTDRDIVISVVAPELA' A
#
# COMPACT_ATOMS: atom_id res chain seq x y z
N MET A 1 -2.81 16.47 32.04
CA MET A 1 -2.07 15.20 31.84
C MET A 1 -2.49 14.68 30.48
N SER A 2 -1.62 14.69 29.47
CA SER A 2 -1.97 14.08 28.17
C SER A 2 -2.02 12.57 28.38
N GLU A 3 -3.15 11.96 28.06
CA GLU A 3 -3.30 10.50 28.09
C GLU A 3 -2.31 9.83 27.12
N ARG A 4 -1.79 8.66 27.49
CA ARG A 4 -0.91 7.88 26.62
C ARG A 4 -1.75 7.29 25.48
N LEU A 5 -1.40 7.61 24.25
CA LEU A 5 -2.01 7.07 23.04
C LEU A 5 -1.04 6.10 22.36
N THR A 6 -1.52 4.93 21.97
CA THR A 6 -0.80 3.90 21.23
C THR A 6 -1.12 4.00 19.74
N ALA A 7 -0.22 3.51 18.88
CA ALA A 7 -0.49 3.44 17.45
C ALA A 7 -1.75 2.62 17.12
N GLY A 8 -2.04 1.58 17.92
CA GLY A 8 -3.23 0.73 17.75
C GLY A 8 -4.55 1.45 18.01
N GLU A 9 -4.54 2.54 18.77
CA GLU A 9 -5.73 3.35 19.04
C GLU A 9 -6.06 4.32 17.91
N ILE A 10 -5.10 4.58 17.00
CA ILE A 10 -5.28 5.51 15.87
C ILE A 10 -5.15 4.87 14.50
N CYS A 11 -4.64 3.65 14.41
CA CYS A 11 -4.41 2.99 13.12
C CYS A 11 -5.74 2.63 12.44
N THR A 12 -5.75 2.71 11.11
CA THR A 12 -6.79 2.09 10.30
C THR A 12 -6.65 0.57 10.38
N ARG A 13 -7.71 -0.13 10.79
CA ARG A 13 -7.70 -1.59 10.99
C ARG A 13 -7.81 -2.36 9.68
N GLU A 14 -8.63 -1.86 8.77
CA GLU A 14 -8.82 -2.41 7.43
C GLU A 14 -8.07 -1.54 6.43
N VAL A 15 -6.94 -2.05 5.95
CA VAL A 15 -6.09 -1.33 5.00
C VAL A 15 -6.40 -1.78 3.57
N ALA A 16 -6.29 -0.86 2.62
CA ALA A 16 -6.32 -1.21 1.21
C ALA A 16 -5.07 -2.02 0.85
N ILE A 17 -5.27 -3.11 0.12
CA ILE A 17 -4.22 -4.07 -0.24
C ILE A 17 -4.11 -4.25 -1.75
N ALA A 18 -2.92 -4.62 -2.20
CA ALA A 18 -2.68 -5.22 -3.50
C ALA A 18 -1.95 -6.56 -3.32
N TYR A 19 -2.16 -7.51 -4.22
CA TYR A 19 -1.34 -8.72 -4.23
C TYR A 19 -0.01 -8.44 -4.90
N ARG A 20 1.04 -9.20 -4.55
CA ARG A 20 2.39 -9.07 -5.15
C ARG A 20 2.37 -9.07 -6.69
N HIS A 21 1.42 -9.79 -7.28
CA HIS A 21 1.29 -9.93 -8.74
C HIS A 21 0.25 -8.99 -9.36
N THR A 22 -0.34 -8.08 -8.58
CA THR A 22 -1.20 -7.02 -9.10
C THR A 22 -0.36 -6.07 -9.94
N ASP A 23 -0.79 -5.81 -11.18
CA ASP A 23 -0.11 -4.84 -12.05
C ASP A 23 -0.29 -3.40 -11.53
N LEU A 24 0.61 -2.51 -11.95
CA LEU A 24 0.65 -1.14 -11.42
C LEU A 24 -0.55 -0.28 -11.81
N VAL A 25 -1.22 -0.57 -12.93
CA VAL A 25 -2.42 0.18 -13.34
C VAL A 25 -3.58 -0.19 -12.43
N THR A 26 -3.78 -1.49 -12.18
CA THR A 26 -4.77 -1.99 -11.23
C THR A 26 -4.48 -1.49 -9.81
N ALA A 27 -3.21 -1.44 -9.39
CA ALA A 27 -2.83 -0.85 -8.12
C ALA A 27 -3.22 0.65 -8.04
N ALA A 28 -2.96 1.44 -9.09
CA ALA A 28 -3.38 2.84 -9.14
C ALA A 28 -4.92 3.01 -9.12
N GLN A 29 -5.65 2.08 -9.74
CA GLN A 29 -7.12 2.07 -9.69
C GLN A 29 -7.63 1.79 -8.27
N LEU A 30 -7.03 0.82 -7.56
CA LEU A 30 -7.35 0.54 -6.16
C LEU A 30 -7.07 1.76 -5.26
N MET A 31 -5.95 2.44 -5.46
CA MET A 31 -5.63 3.70 -4.77
C MET A 31 -6.74 4.75 -4.99
N ARG A 32 -7.18 4.93 -6.23
CA ARG A 32 -8.27 5.86 -6.58
C ARG A 32 -9.61 5.45 -5.97
N GLU A 33 -9.97 4.17 -6.07
CA GLU A 33 -11.24 3.64 -5.57
C GLU A 33 -11.34 3.81 -4.05
N HIS A 34 -10.28 3.43 -3.34
CA HIS A 34 -10.23 3.52 -1.88
C HIS A 34 -9.84 4.92 -1.37
N HIS A 35 -9.54 5.87 -2.26
CA HIS A 35 -9.08 7.22 -1.92
C HIS A 35 -7.84 7.22 -1.00
N VAL A 36 -6.84 6.39 -1.33
CA VAL A 36 -5.58 6.24 -0.59
C VAL A 36 -4.36 6.44 -1.50
N GLY A 37 -3.27 6.96 -0.95
CA GLY A 37 -1.99 7.10 -1.68
C GLY A 37 -1.02 5.93 -1.51
N ALA A 38 -1.39 4.92 -0.71
CA ALA A 38 -0.55 3.77 -0.42
C ALA A 38 -1.38 2.48 -0.32
N LEU A 39 -0.81 1.38 -0.78
CA LEU A 39 -1.35 0.04 -0.65
C LEU A 39 -0.36 -0.84 0.11
N VAL A 40 -0.88 -1.66 1.02
CA VAL A 40 -0.08 -2.75 1.61
C VAL A 40 -0.01 -3.88 0.58
N VAL A 41 1.19 -4.21 0.15
CA VAL A 41 1.41 -5.32 -0.78
C VAL A 41 1.47 -6.61 0.02
N ILE A 42 0.59 -7.55 -0.31
CA ILE A 42 0.54 -8.86 0.33
C ILE A 42 0.98 -9.96 -0.63
N ASP A 43 1.61 -10.97 -0.08
CA ASP A 43 1.90 -12.24 -0.75
C ASP A 43 1.05 -13.34 -0.12
N GLU A 44 0.49 -14.22 -0.94
CA GLU A 44 -0.33 -15.35 -0.47
C GLU A 44 0.29 -16.65 -0.97
N THR A 45 0.91 -17.38 -0.06
CA THR A 45 1.56 -18.65 -0.35
C THR A 45 1.00 -19.71 0.57
N GLN A 46 0.52 -20.83 0.02
CA GLN A 46 -0.06 -21.94 0.79
C GLN A 46 -1.20 -21.49 1.75
N GLY A 47 -2.00 -20.50 1.36
CA GLY A 47 -3.09 -19.95 2.17
C GLY A 47 -2.64 -19.05 3.32
N LEU A 48 -1.35 -18.79 3.46
CA LEU A 48 -0.80 -17.81 4.40
C LEU A 48 -0.58 -16.47 3.70
N ARG A 49 -1.19 -15.42 4.26
CA ARG A 49 -0.96 -14.04 3.83
C ARG A 49 0.18 -13.43 4.63
N THR A 50 1.14 -12.87 3.92
CA THR A 50 2.27 -12.15 4.49
C THR A 50 2.38 -10.76 3.88
N VAL A 51 2.86 -9.79 4.65
CA VAL A 51 3.13 -8.46 4.13
C VAL A 51 4.44 -8.50 3.36
N ALA A 52 4.36 -8.26 2.06
CA ALA A 52 5.51 -8.19 1.15
C ALA A 52 6.16 -6.80 1.16
N GLY A 53 5.39 -5.75 1.40
CA GLY A 53 5.87 -4.37 1.39
C GLY A 53 4.73 -3.35 1.29
N VAL A 54 5.08 -2.14 0.83
CA VAL A 54 4.15 -1.04 0.58
C VAL A 54 4.43 -0.48 -0.81
N LEU A 55 3.38 -0.12 -1.54
CA LEU A 55 3.45 0.60 -2.81
C LEU A 55 2.73 1.94 -2.66
N THR A 56 3.37 3.02 -3.07
CA THR A 56 2.84 4.38 -3.03
C THR A 56 2.64 4.96 -4.43
N ASP A 57 1.78 5.97 -4.53
CA ASP A 57 1.63 6.78 -5.75
C ASP A 57 2.99 7.34 -6.23
N ARG A 58 3.85 7.75 -5.30
CA ARG A 58 5.21 8.21 -5.56
C ARG A 58 6.08 7.15 -6.23
N ASP A 59 5.97 5.89 -5.81
CA ASP A 59 6.73 4.80 -6.44
C ASP A 59 6.34 4.63 -7.91
N ILE A 60 5.05 4.74 -8.21
CA ILE A 60 4.53 4.73 -9.60
C ILE A 60 5.08 5.93 -10.37
N VAL A 61 5.02 7.13 -9.79
CA VAL A 61 5.48 8.35 -10.47
C VAL A 61 6.97 8.29 -10.78
N ILE A 62 7.81 7.97 -9.79
CA ILE A 62 9.27 8.06 -9.95
C ILE A 62 9.82 6.84 -10.69
N SER A 63 9.29 5.65 -10.43
CA SER A 63 9.88 4.42 -10.99
C SER A 63 9.31 4.03 -12.35
N VAL A 64 8.10 4.49 -12.70
CA VAL A 64 7.38 4.05 -13.91
C VAL A 64 7.04 5.20 -14.84
N VAL A 65 6.52 6.31 -14.31
CA VAL A 65 6.14 7.46 -15.15
C VAL A 65 7.38 8.29 -15.53
N ALA A 66 8.31 8.50 -14.59
CA ALA A 66 9.51 9.31 -14.80
C ALA A 66 10.82 8.56 -14.46
N PRO A 67 11.08 7.40 -15.10
CA PRO A 67 12.19 6.51 -14.73
C PRO A 67 13.60 7.09 -14.96
N GLU A 68 13.71 8.18 -15.72
CA GLU A 68 14.98 8.81 -16.12
C GLU A 68 15.43 9.95 -15.17
N LEU A 69 14.63 10.25 -14.14
CA LEU A 69 14.97 11.21 -13.10
C LEU A 69 15.64 10.48 -11.92
N ALA A 70 16.87 10.00 -12.13
CA ALA A 70 17.71 9.37 -11.11
C ALA A 70 19.08 10.05 -11.02
#